data_AF-A0A7Y3DA89-F1
#
_entry.id   AF-A0A7Y3DA89-F1
#
_cell.length_a   1.000
_cell.length_b   1.000
_cell.length_c   1.000
_cell.angle_alpha   90.00
_cell.angle_beta   90.00
_cell.angle_gamma   90.00
#
_symmetry.space_group_name_H-M   'P 1'
#
loop_
_entity.id
_entity.type
_entity.pdbx_description
1 polymer ?
#
loop_
_entity_poly.entity_id
_entity_poly.type
_entity_poly.pdbx_seq_one_letter_code
_entity_poly.pdbx_strand_id
1 'polypeptide(L)'
;NYGLDESFRREIAAIFPDRELAELPPDHPVFRGLYTLEDGLPKIHEHDGERPQAFGLFEDGRLMVFYSYESDLGDGWEDPDVHDDAPEIREAALRMGVNLFLYVLGGGGAR
;
A
#
# COMPACT_ATOMS: atom_id res chain seq x y z
N ASN A 1 -7.85 -3.70 4.12
CA ASN A 1 -9.20 -4.11 4.54
C ASN A 1 -9.14 -4.70 5.92
N TYR A 2 -10.02 -4.21 6.78
CA TYR A 2 -10.10 -4.60 8.18
C TYR A 2 -10.29 -6.11 8.39
N GLY A 3 -9.69 -6.65 9.45
CA GLY A 3 -9.87 -8.05 9.89
C GLY A 3 -9.14 -9.12 9.07
N LEU A 4 -8.35 -8.74 8.05
CA LEU A 4 -7.64 -9.70 7.20
C LEU A 4 -6.18 -9.94 7.59
N ASP A 5 -5.61 -9.16 8.52
CA ASP A 5 -4.16 -9.15 8.77
C ASP A 5 -3.59 -10.51 9.20
N GLU A 6 -4.20 -11.14 10.20
CA GLU A 6 -3.74 -12.45 10.69
C GLU A 6 -3.78 -13.51 9.59
N SER A 7 -4.86 -13.53 8.79
CA SER A 7 -4.99 -14.48 7.68
C SER A 7 -4.01 -14.17 6.56
N PHE A 8 -3.87 -12.90 6.16
CA PHE A 8 -2.92 -12.50 5.13
C PHE A 8 -1.48 -12.89 5.51
N ARG A 9 -1.05 -12.58 6.73
CA ARG A 9 0.31 -12.89 7.21
C ARG A 9 0.57 -14.40 7.25
N ARG A 10 -0.42 -15.20 7.68
CA ARG A 10 -0.32 -16.66 7.67
C ARG A 10 -0.16 -17.21 6.24
N GLU A 11 -1.02 -16.78 5.31
CA GLU A 11 -1.00 -17.30 3.95
C GLU A 11 0.24 -16.84 3.18
N ILE A 12 0.66 -15.58 3.33
CA ILE A 12 1.84 -15.07 2.60
C ILE A 12 3.13 -15.74 3.08
N ALA A 13 3.24 -16.06 4.37
CA ALA A 13 4.35 -16.84 4.92
C ALA A 13 4.35 -18.29 4.43
N ALA A 14 3.18 -18.89 4.19
CA ALA A 14 3.07 -20.23 3.62
C ALA A 14 3.46 -20.26 2.13
N ILE A 15 3.12 -19.21 1.37
CA ILE A 15 3.44 -19.07 -0.05
C ILE A 15 4.93 -18.74 -0.27
N PHE A 16 5.50 -17.87 0.58
CA PHE A 16 6.89 -17.41 0.49
C PHE A 16 7.64 -17.63 1.81
N PRO A 17 7.93 -18.89 2.20
CA PRO A 17 8.48 -19.22 3.51
C PRO A 17 9.90 -18.66 3.75
N ASP A 18 10.66 -18.41 2.70
CA ASP A 18 12.04 -17.90 2.76
C ASP A 18 12.12 -16.37 2.59
N ARG A 19 10.99 -15.65 2.63
CA ARG A 19 10.93 -14.20 2.43
C ARG A 19 10.30 -13.53 3.63
N GLU A 20 10.95 -12.45 4.08
CA GLU A 20 10.44 -11.61 5.16
C GLU A 20 9.51 -10.51 4.61
N LEU A 21 8.31 -10.41 5.17
CA LEU A 21 7.39 -9.30 4.92
C LEU A 21 7.87 -8.06 5.68
N ALA A 22 8.64 -7.21 5.02
CA ALA A 22 9.30 -6.05 5.63
C ALA A 22 8.46 -4.77 5.46
N GLU A 23 8.46 -3.90 6.47
CA GLU A 23 7.84 -2.57 6.37
C GLU A 23 8.61 -1.70 5.36
N LEU A 24 7.88 -1.01 4.49
CA LEU A 24 8.45 -0.09 3.50
C LEU A 24 8.72 1.26 4.17
N PRO A 25 9.92 1.84 4.02
CA PRO A 25 10.16 3.18 4.51
C PRO A 25 9.35 4.20 3.67
N PRO A 26 8.97 5.36 4.25
CA PRO A 26 8.24 6.42 3.52
C PRO A 26 8.98 6.91 2.28
N ASP A 27 10.30 6.68 2.22
CA ASP A 27 11.16 7.09 1.15
C ASP A 27 11.27 6.07 -0.01
N HIS A 28 10.57 4.94 0.09
CA HIS A 28 10.55 3.91 -0.95
C HIS A 28 10.02 4.46 -2.30
N PRO A 29 10.60 4.06 -3.45
CA PRO A 29 10.21 4.58 -4.76
C PRO A 29 8.73 4.43 -5.14
N VAL A 30 8.03 3.46 -4.53
CA VAL A 30 6.58 3.28 -4.72
C VAL A 30 5.76 4.48 -4.25
N PHE A 31 6.26 5.28 -3.30
CA PHE A 31 5.60 6.49 -2.81
C PHE A 31 6.02 7.75 -3.56
N ARG A 32 7.00 7.64 -4.48
CA ARG A 32 7.61 8.77 -5.20
C ARG A 32 7.57 8.58 -6.72
N GLY A 33 6.48 8.00 -7.20
CA GLY A 33 6.24 7.75 -8.63
C GLY A 33 5.84 9.02 -9.38
N LEU A 34 4.68 8.97 -10.05
CA LEU A 34 4.11 10.16 -10.70
C LEU A 34 3.67 11.19 -9.64
N TYR A 35 3.15 10.70 -8.52
CA TYR A 35 2.79 11.50 -7.36
C TYR A 35 3.78 11.27 -6.24
N THR A 36 4.20 12.34 -5.56
CA THR A 36 4.99 12.24 -4.33
C THR A 36 4.05 12.22 -3.14
N LEU A 37 4.13 11.16 -2.35
CA LEU A 37 3.46 11.00 -1.06
C LEU A 37 4.53 11.15 0.03
N GLU A 38 4.69 12.37 0.56
CA GLU A 38 5.82 12.73 1.45
C GLU A 38 5.90 11.85 2.70
N ASP A 39 4.73 11.47 3.25
CA ASP A 39 4.62 10.66 4.45
C ASP A 39 4.46 9.15 4.16
N GLY A 40 4.60 8.73 2.88
CA GLY A 40 4.45 7.34 2.47
C GLY A 40 2.99 6.93 2.22
N LEU A 41 2.55 5.84 2.84
CA LEU A 41 1.21 5.28 2.64
C LEU A 41 0.14 6.23 3.25
N PRO A 42 -0.87 6.69 2.48
CA PRO A 42 -1.93 7.53 3.02
C PRO A 42 -2.89 6.75 3.93
N LYS A 43 -3.38 7.38 5.00
CA LYS A 43 -4.50 6.88 5.81
C LYS A 43 -5.81 7.29 5.12
N ILE A 44 -6.64 6.32 4.73
CA ILE A 44 -7.93 6.59 4.06
C ILE A 44 -9.06 6.45 5.07
N HIS A 45 -9.13 5.31 5.74
CA HIS A 45 -10.17 5.05 6.74
C HIS A 45 -9.58 4.66 8.09
N GLU A 46 -10.29 4.99 9.18
CA GLU A 46 -9.91 4.65 10.55
C GLU A 46 -10.44 3.27 10.94
N HIS A 47 -9.55 2.44 11.51
CA HIS A 47 -9.90 1.15 12.12
C HIS A 47 -9.55 1.16 13.60
N ASP A 48 -8.38 0.65 13.96
CA ASP A 48 -7.95 0.50 15.34
C ASP A 48 -7.21 1.75 15.87
N GLY A 49 -7.29 2.88 15.15
CA GLY A 49 -6.60 4.14 15.48
C GLY A 49 -5.08 4.10 15.25
N GLU A 50 -4.56 3.02 14.66
CA GLU A 50 -3.15 2.84 14.37
C GLU A 50 -2.73 3.59 13.09
N ARG A 51 -1.42 3.85 12.97
CA ARG A 51 -0.87 4.53 11.79
C ARG A 51 -0.94 3.63 10.54
N PRO A 52 -1.05 4.19 9.32
CA PRO A 52 -0.96 3.41 8.10
C PRO A 52 0.45 2.83 7.94
N GLN A 53 0.55 1.56 7.55
CA GLN A 53 1.81 0.88 7.29
C GLN A 53 1.76 0.16 5.96
N ALA A 54 2.82 0.25 5.16
CA ALA A 54 2.98 -0.58 3.98
C ALA A 54 4.05 -1.62 4.23
N PHE A 55 3.79 -2.85 3.84
CA PHE A 55 4.75 -3.94 3.86
C PHE A 55 5.02 -4.46 2.45
N GLY A 56 6.17 -5.10 2.28
CA GLY A 56 6.57 -5.67 1.01
C GLY A 56 7.35 -6.97 1.11
N LEU A 57 7.21 -7.79 0.08
CA LEU A 57 8.16 -8.87 -0.23
C LEU A 57 8.99 -8.46 -1.43
N PHE A 58 10.27 -8.81 -1.40
CA PHE A 58 11.24 -8.42 -2.42
C PHE A 58 11.84 -9.64 -3.12
N GLU A 59 12.04 -9.52 -4.43
CA GLU A 59 12.76 -10.46 -5.29
C GLU A 59 13.82 -9.67 -6.08
N ASP A 60 15.10 -10.02 -5.93
CA ASP A 60 16.23 -9.31 -6.55
C ASP A 60 16.17 -7.77 -6.39
N GLY A 61 15.76 -7.30 -5.21
CA GLY A 61 15.62 -5.87 -4.89
C GLY A 61 14.36 -5.19 -5.45
N ARG A 62 13.53 -5.92 -6.21
CA ARG A 62 12.25 -5.44 -6.72
C ARG A 62 11.11 -5.82 -5.78
N LEU A 63 10.23 -4.86 -5.49
CA LEU A 63 9.00 -5.11 -4.73
C LEU A 63 8.06 -6.01 -5.55
N MET A 64 7.77 -7.20 -5.01
CA MET A 64 6.93 -8.23 -5.62
C MET A 64 5.52 -8.25 -5.05
N VAL A 65 5.40 -8.05 -3.74
CA VAL A 65 4.12 -7.95 -3.02
C VAL A 65 4.08 -6.62 -2.31
N PHE A 66 2.95 -5.91 -2.39
CA PHE A 66 2.66 -4.73 -1.60
C PHE A 66 1.44 -5.02 -0.74
N TYR A 67 1.55 -4.78 0.57
CA TYR A 67 0.48 -4.98 1.53
C TYR A 67 0.28 -3.70 2.33
N SER A 68 -0.85 -3.03 2.13
CA SER A 68 -1.27 -1.91 2.97
C SER A 68 -2.03 -2.43 4.19
N TYR A 69 -1.59 -1.96 5.35
CA TYR A 69 -2.19 -2.22 6.65
C TYR A 69 -2.63 -0.89 7.27
N GLU A 70 -3.78 -0.88 7.94
CA GLU A 70 -4.29 0.32 8.62
C GLU A 70 -4.43 1.55 7.71
N SER A 71 -4.78 1.36 6.43
CA SER A 71 -4.90 2.44 5.43
C SER A 71 -6.24 2.41 4.71
N ASP A 72 -6.62 1.24 4.18
CA ASP A 72 -7.83 1.01 3.36
C ASP A 72 -7.92 1.87 2.11
N LEU A 73 -6.88 1.77 1.27
CA LEU A 73 -6.86 2.32 -0.08
C LEU A 73 -8.13 1.99 -0.91
N GLY A 74 -8.74 0.83 -0.69
CA GLY A 74 -9.96 0.40 -1.37
C GLY A 74 -11.12 1.36 -1.16
N ASP A 75 -11.35 1.81 0.07
CA ASP A 75 -12.44 2.72 0.45
C ASP A 75 -12.34 4.05 -0.33
N GLY A 76 -11.12 4.52 -0.55
CA GLY A 76 -10.85 5.73 -1.32
C GLY A 76 -10.97 5.55 -2.85
N TRP A 77 -11.04 4.31 -3.33
CA TRP A 77 -11.22 3.96 -4.75
C TRP A 77 -12.68 3.68 -5.12
N GLU A 78 -13.54 3.42 -4.14
CA GLU A 78 -14.98 3.24 -4.31
C GLU A 78 -15.68 4.56 -4.70
N ASP A 79 -16.96 4.46 -5.08
CA ASP A 79 -17.79 5.63 -5.35
C ASP A 79 -17.90 6.53 -4.11
N PRO A 80 -17.95 7.88 -4.26
CA PRO A 80 -17.86 8.82 -3.14
C PRO A 80 -18.90 8.61 -2.03
N ASP A 81 -20.06 8.05 -2.37
CA ASP A 81 -21.20 7.82 -1.49
C ASP A 81 -21.14 6.49 -0.71
N VAL A 82 -20.11 5.66 -0.91
CA VAL A 82 -19.97 4.38 -0.20
C VAL A 82 -19.41 4.58 1.23
N HIS A 83 -18.33 5.36 1.35
CA HIS A 83 -17.61 5.58 2.62
C HIS A 83 -17.68 7.02 3.14
N ASP A 84 -18.19 7.97 2.33
CA ASP A 84 -18.29 9.41 2.67
C ASP A 84 -16.93 10.04 3.07
N ASP A 85 -15.83 9.46 2.57
CA ASP A 85 -14.48 10.00 2.76
C ASP A 85 -14.33 11.34 2.04
N ALA A 86 -13.63 12.28 2.69
CA ALA A 86 -13.39 13.60 2.11
C ALA A 86 -12.70 13.50 0.74
N PRO A 87 -13.02 14.40 -0.22
CA PRO A 87 -12.47 14.33 -1.58
C PRO A 87 -10.94 14.24 -1.64
N GLU A 88 -10.24 14.92 -0.74
CA GLU A 88 -8.78 14.94 -0.66
C GLU A 88 -8.20 13.59 -0.22
N ILE A 89 -8.91 12.87 0.67
CA ILE A 89 -8.53 11.53 1.14
C ILE A 89 -8.69 10.52 -0.01
N ARG A 90 -9.82 10.60 -0.73
CA ARG A 90 -10.04 9.78 -1.93
C ARG A 90 -9.01 10.06 -3.02
N GLU A 91 -8.65 11.32 -3.23
CA GLU A 91 -7.58 11.68 -4.16
C GLU A 91 -6.23 11.09 -3.75
N ALA A 92 -5.89 11.10 -2.46
CA ALA A 92 -4.67 10.47 -1.96
C ALA A 92 -4.65 8.95 -2.24
N ALA A 93 -5.77 8.25 -2.03
CA ALA A 93 -5.91 6.84 -2.37
C ALA A 93 -5.69 6.61 -3.86
N LEU A 94 -6.34 7.37 -4.73
CA LEU A 94 -6.21 7.26 -6.18
C LEU A 94 -4.79 7.51 -6.66
N ARG A 95 -4.11 8.52 -6.12
CA ARG A 95 -2.69 8.81 -6.40
C ARG A 95 -1.79 7.64 -6.01
N MET A 96 -2.02 7.02 -4.85
CA MET A 96 -1.31 5.82 -4.44
C MET A 96 -1.56 4.66 -5.42
N GLY A 97 -2.81 4.46 -5.85
CA GLY A 97 -3.16 3.47 -6.87
C GLY A 97 -2.40 3.68 -8.18
N VAL A 98 -2.36 4.91 -8.69
CA VAL A 98 -1.59 5.27 -9.89
C VAL A 98 -0.10 4.97 -9.71
N ASN A 99 0.47 5.31 -8.56
CA ASN A 99 1.86 4.98 -8.26
C ASN A 99 2.13 3.47 -8.24
N LEU A 100 1.25 2.65 -7.65
CA LEU A 100 1.37 1.20 -7.66
C LEU A 100 1.37 0.65 -9.10
N PHE A 101 0.43 1.09 -9.94
CA PHE A 101 0.37 0.68 -11.34
C PHE A 101 1.63 1.08 -12.11
N LEU A 102 2.09 2.32 -11.94
CA LEU A 102 3.29 2.80 -12.61
C LEU A 102 4.56 2.12 -12.10
N TYR A 103 4.64 1.75 -10.82
CA TYR A 103 5.76 0.99 -10.29
C TYR A 103 5.85 -0.40 -10.94
N VAL A 104 4.71 -1.07 -11.09
CA VAL A 104 4.63 -2.40 -11.73
C VAL A 104 5.02 -2.32 -13.21
N LEU A 105 4.48 -1.34 -13.95
CA LEU A 105 4.71 -1.19 -15.40
C LEU A 105 6.08 -0.58 -15.75
N GLY A 106 6.60 0.30 -14.90
CA GLY A 106 7.82 1.08 -15.14
C GLY A 106 9.12 0.33 -14.86
N GLY A 107 9.06 -0.93 -14.42
CA GLY A 107 10.24 -1.73 -14.06
C GLY A 107 10.87 -1.27 -12.75
N GLY A 108 10.05 -1.05 -11.72
CA GLY A 108 10.44 -0.52 -10.42
C GLY A 108 11.78 -1.03 -9.90
N GLY A 109 12.76 -0.11 -9.79
CA GLY A 109 13.93 -0.28 -8.93
C GLY A 109 15.28 -0.60 -9.59
N ALA A 110 15.47 -0.48 -10.91
CA ALA A 110 16.82 -0.55 -11.48
C ALA A 110 17.03 0.38 -12.69
N ARG A 111 17.75 1.47 -12.46
CA ARG A 111 18.77 1.98 -13.37
C ARG A 111 20.08 2.07 -12.60
#